data_AF-A0A8B2HQU2-F1
#
_entry.id   AF-A0A8B2HQU2-F1
#
_cell.length_a   1.000
_cell.length_b   1.000
_cell.length_c   1.000
_cell.angle_alpha   90.00
_cell.angle_beta   90.00
_cell.angle_gamma   90.00
#
_symmetry.space_group_name_H-M   'P 1'
#
loop_
_entity.id
_entity.type
_entity.pdbx_description
1 polymer ?
#
loop_
_entity_poly.entity_id
_entity_poly.type
_entity_poly.pdbx_seq_one_letter_code
_entity_poly.pdbx_strand_id
1 'polypeptide(L)'
;MEQPDHELLLPLVDEENICLPLPINVVARYWNVELTLSEAVETAKQYSGFNGSILIEGIELAERHGLSCKIVHSSLSELKKIIDSGVPPIVILPGIPEITQHASVITGYNDNDKTILHYIQKGNLDGEQQEGAIPEELFDKEWSEEGRLLILLGPSEILNDIKLQNESTQKSNRLCFESERLNIQKNSAEALESLMNAIKLDQNNSTALNLTATMLNAQNSSDCLELYEKCLKINPNSYLSYNGIGNFYLKSNEFEKSESAYTKAININPKRSAKIYKNRAYLREKLGRNSEAKDDLKSYLKLFPKAPDRGVIEQAIREL
;
A
#
# COMPACT_ATOMS: atom_id res chain seq x y z
N MET A 1 35.74 -3.57 2.19
CA MET A 1 34.50 -3.06 1.60
C MET A 1 34.15 -1.84 2.42
N GLU A 2 34.24 -0.65 1.83
CA GLU A 2 33.77 0.56 2.50
C GLU A 2 32.30 0.36 2.82
N GLN A 3 31.90 0.64 4.06
CA GLN A 3 30.49 0.73 4.42
C GLN A 3 29.86 1.77 3.49
N PRO A 4 28.77 1.46 2.79
CA PRO A 4 28.08 2.46 2.01
C PRO A 4 27.64 3.61 2.92
N ASP A 5 27.86 4.84 2.47
CA ASP A 5 27.74 6.07 3.27
C ASP A 5 26.30 6.37 3.78
N HIS A 6 25.31 5.56 3.36
CA HIS A 6 23.87 5.86 3.50
C HIS A 6 23.04 4.64 3.94
N GLU A 7 23.47 3.93 4.98
CA GLU A 7 22.77 2.75 5.54
C GLU A 7 22.47 2.87 7.05
N LEU A 8 21.33 2.30 7.43
CA LEU A 8 20.84 2.18 8.81
C LEU A 8 20.87 0.71 9.22
N LEU A 9 21.55 0.43 10.34
CA LEU A 9 21.56 -0.90 10.95
C LEU A 9 20.31 -1.07 11.80
N LEU A 10 19.43 -1.99 11.40
CA LEU A 10 18.14 -2.22 12.06
C LEU A 10 18.14 -3.55 12.82
N PRO A 11 17.42 -3.66 13.94
CA PRO A 11 17.35 -4.91 14.69
C PRO A 11 16.62 -6.01 13.90
N LEU A 12 17.03 -7.26 14.10
CA LEU A 12 16.28 -8.43 13.66
C LEU A 12 15.03 -8.60 14.54
N VAL A 13 13.86 -8.72 13.92
CA VAL A 13 12.58 -8.84 14.62
C VAL A 13 11.75 -9.97 14.00
N ASP A 14 11.48 -11.00 14.79
CA ASP A 14 10.65 -12.15 14.39
C ASP A 14 9.19 -12.03 14.84
N GLU A 15 8.91 -11.11 15.76
CA GLU A 15 7.59 -10.92 16.36
C GLU A 15 6.74 -9.96 15.52
N GLU A 16 5.63 -10.45 14.97
CA GLU A 16 4.63 -9.62 14.31
C GLU A 16 3.21 -10.05 14.67
N ASN A 17 2.28 -9.10 14.54
CA ASN A 17 0.85 -9.29 14.72
C ASN A 17 0.09 -8.35 13.79
N ILE A 18 -1.19 -8.63 13.50
CA ILE A 18 -2.02 -7.73 12.69
C ILE A 18 -2.08 -6.30 13.26
N CYS A 19 -1.98 -6.15 14.59
CA CYS A 19 -1.94 -4.86 15.32
C CYS A 19 -0.52 -4.44 15.73
N LEU A 20 0.50 -5.24 15.42
CA LEU A 20 1.92 -4.86 15.54
C LEU A 20 2.66 -5.35 14.28
N PRO A 21 2.46 -4.67 13.14
CA PRO A 21 3.09 -5.06 11.89
C PRO A 21 4.61 -4.98 12.00
N LEU A 22 5.32 -5.90 11.34
CA LEU A 22 6.77 -5.99 11.40
C LEU A 22 7.49 -4.64 11.20
N PRO A 23 7.18 -3.79 10.19
CA PRO A 23 7.87 -2.51 10.02
C PRO A 23 7.79 -1.59 11.24
N ILE A 24 6.65 -1.60 11.94
CA ILE A 24 6.44 -0.81 13.16
C ILE A 24 7.32 -1.34 14.28
N ASN A 25 7.36 -2.67 14.48
CA ASN A 25 8.14 -3.29 15.54
C ASN A 25 9.66 -3.11 15.31
N VAL A 26 10.12 -3.24 14.06
CA VAL A 26 11.52 -2.98 13.67
C VAL A 26 11.93 -1.55 14.00
N VAL A 27 11.14 -0.56 13.58
CA VAL A 27 11.46 0.85 13.85
C VAL A 27 11.35 1.19 15.34
N ALA A 28 10.39 0.62 16.07
CA ALA A 28 10.29 0.84 17.51
C ALA A 28 11.53 0.31 18.25
N ARG A 29 11.98 -0.92 17.93
CA ARG A 29 13.20 -1.49 18.51
C ARG A 29 14.47 -0.73 18.11
N TYR A 30 14.53 -0.16 16.90
CA TYR A 30 15.64 0.72 16.50
C TYR A 30 15.78 1.93 17.46
N TRP A 31 14.66 2.46 17.94
CA TRP A 31 14.63 3.53 18.95
C TRP A 31 14.71 3.04 20.40
N ASN A 32 15.07 1.78 20.64
CA ASN A 32 15.08 1.14 21.96
C ASN A 32 13.72 1.18 22.67
N VAL A 33 12.61 1.16 21.91
CA VAL A 33 11.25 1.06 22.44
C VAL A 33 10.72 -0.35 22.23
N GLU A 34 10.46 -1.06 23.33
CA GLU A 34 9.85 -2.39 23.31
C GLU A 34 8.33 -2.28 23.24
N LEU A 35 7.73 -2.83 22.19
CA LEU A 35 6.27 -2.97 22.04
C LEU A 35 5.89 -4.41 22.34
N THR A 36 4.98 -4.62 23.29
CA THR A 36 4.67 -5.98 23.76
C THR A 36 3.73 -6.71 22.79
N LEU A 37 4.09 -7.94 22.40
CA LEU A 37 3.24 -8.79 21.58
C LEU A 37 1.90 -9.11 22.28
N SER A 38 1.90 -9.17 23.62
CA SER A 38 0.69 -9.40 24.41
C SER A 38 -0.36 -8.32 24.23
N GLU A 39 0.03 -7.04 24.21
CA GLU A 39 -0.91 -5.94 23.96
C GLU A 39 -1.47 -6.00 22.54
N ALA A 40 -0.61 -6.24 21.56
CA ALA A 40 -1.03 -6.37 20.17
C ALA A 40 -2.03 -7.54 19.99
N VAL A 41 -1.79 -8.68 20.63
CA VAL A 41 -2.69 -9.85 20.63
C VAL A 41 -4.02 -9.54 21.30
N GLU A 42 -4.04 -8.77 22.39
CA GLU A 42 -5.28 -8.37 23.04
C GLU A 42 -6.13 -7.48 22.11
N THR A 43 -5.50 -6.46 21.51
CA THR A 43 -6.15 -5.57 20.55
C THR A 43 -6.64 -6.33 19.31
N ALA A 44 -5.87 -7.31 18.83
CA ALA A 44 -6.21 -8.13 17.67
C ALA A 44 -7.53 -8.89 17.81
N LYS A 45 -8.01 -9.15 19.04
CA LYS A 45 -9.30 -9.82 19.30
C LYS A 45 -10.50 -9.07 18.71
N GLN A 46 -10.37 -7.76 18.46
CA GLN A 46 -11.41 -6.94 17.86
C GLN A 46 -11.57 -7.18 16.34
N TYR A 47 -10.60 -7.85 15.70
CA TYR A 47 -10.47 -7.98 14.25
C TYR A 47 -10.64 -9.43 13.78
N SER A 48 -11.70 -10.09 14.24
CA SER A 48 -11.94 -11.51 13.97
C SER A 48 -12.00 -11.81 12.46
N GLY A 49 -11.15 -12.74 12.02
CA GLY A 49 -11.08 -13.20 10.63
C GLY A 49 -10.28 -12.31 9.67
N PHE A 50 -9.64 -11.25 10.15
CA PHE A 50 -8.74 -10.42 9.36
C PHE A 50 -7.30 -10.95 9.44
N ASN A 51 -6.67 -11.16 8.28
CA ASN A 51 -5.33 -11.76 8.17
C ASN A 51 -4.30 -10.82 7.52
N GLY A 52 -4.48 -9.51 7.64
CA GLY A 52 -3.56 -8.48 7.12
C GLY A 52 -2.99 -7.59 8.23
N SER A 53 -2.28 -6.53 7.86
CA SER A 53 -1.76 -5.54 8.80
C SER A 53 -2.74 -4.38 9.00
N ILE A 54 -2.87 -3.91 10.24
CA ILE A 54 -3.63 -2.72 10.64
C ILE A 54 -2.61 -1.69 11.13
N LEU A 55 -2.01 -0.95 10.20
CA LEU A 55 -0.87 -0.07 10.49
C LEU A 55 -1.16 0.96 11.59
N ILE A 56 -2.38 1.52 11.62
CA ILE A 56 -2.75 2.51 12.63
C ILE A 56 -2.73 1.94 14.04
N GLU A 57 -3.03 0.66 14.24
CA GLU A 57 -2.95 0.02 15.57
C GLU A 57 -1.50 -0.08 16.04
N GLY A 58 -0.58 -0.43 15.14
CA GLY A 58 0.84 -0.45 15.43
C GLY A 58 1.39 0.95 15.74
N ILE A 59 0.99 1.94 14.94
CA ILE A 59 1.37 3.34 15.14
C ILE A 59 0.88 3.84 16.51
N GLU A 60 -0.39 3.63 16.84
CA GLU A 60 -0.96 4.05 18.11
C GLU A 60 -0.33 3.30 19.30
N LEU A 61 0.05 2.03 19.12
CA LEU A 61 0.80 1.27 20.12
C LEU A 61 2.20 1.87 20.36
N ALA A 62 2.91 2.23 19.30
CA ALA A 62 4.19 2.93 19.38
C ALA A 62 4.07 4.30 20.07
N GLU A 63 3.01 5.06 19.76
CA GLU A 63 2.71 6.35 20.38
C GLU A 63 2.43 6.23 21.88
N ARG A 64 1.69 5.20 22.32
CA ARG A 64 1.49 4.90 23.75
C ARG A 64 2.81 4.61 24.49
N HIS A 65 3.83 4.17 23.78
CA HIS A 65 5.16 3.88 24.31
C HIS A 65 6.16 5.04 24.09
N GLY A 66 5.67 6.25 23.77
CA GLY A 66 6.48 7.47 23.76
C GLY A 66 7.10 7.84 22.42
N LEU A 67 6.82 7.10 21.35
CA LEU A 67 7.18 7.51 20.00
C LEU A 67 6.18 8.54 19.45
N SER A 68 6.61 9.28 18.44
CA SER A 68 5.75 10.15 17.64
C SER A 68 5.69 9.62 16.21
N CYS A 69 4.63 10.00 15.49
CA CYS A 69 4.40 9.59 14.12
C CYS A 69 4.21 10.79 13.19
N LYS A 70 4.84 10.74 12.01
CA LYS A 70 4.51 11.60 10.87
C LYS A 70 4.10 10.74 9.69
N ILE A 71 2.97 11.06 9.07
CA ILE A 71 2.47 10.36 7.89
C ILE A 71 2.32 11.37 6.76
N VAL A 72 3.16 11.31 5.73
CA VAL A 72 3.20 12.34 4.67
C VAL A 72 3.36 11.74 3.28
N HIS A 73 2.93 12.50 2.27
CA HIS A 73 3.39 12.28 0.90
C HIS A 73 4.76 12.94 0.74
N SER A 74 5.73 12.21 0.20
CA SER A 74 7.12 12.65 0.14
C SER A 74 7.71 12.52 -1.28
N SER A 75 9.03 12.63 -1.38
CA SER A 75 9.81 12.47 -2.60
C SER A 75 11.04 11.63 -2.33
N LEU A 76 11.63 11.06 -3.38
CA LEU A 76 12.89 10.33 -3.28
C LEU A 76 14.00 11.18 -2.64
N SER A 77 14.02 12.48 -2.91
CA SER A 77 15.00 13.41 -2.32
C SER A 77 14.83 13.63 -0.82
N GLU A 78 13.59 13.68 -0.34
CA GLU A 78 13.29 13.77 1.09
C GLU A 78 13.57 12.45 1.79
N LEU A 79 13.21 11.31 1.16
CA LEU A 79 13.50 9.97 1.65
C LEU A 79 15.00 9.79 1.95
N LYS A 80 15.87 10.14 1.00
CA LYS A 80 17.33 10.06 1.17
C LYS A 80 17.82 10.92 2.35
N LYS A 81 17.34 12.17 2.46
CA LYS A 81 17.68 13.06 3.58
C LYS A 81 17.25 12.51 4.95
N ILE A 82 16.09 11.83 4.99
CA ILE A 82 15.59 11.21 6.22
C ILE A 82 16.51 10.06 6.63
N ILE A 83 16.94 9.22 5.67
CA ILE A 83 17.90 8.14 5.90
C ILE A 83 19.22 8.72 6.42
N ASP A 84 19.76 9.75 5.77
CA ASP A 84 21.01 10.43 6.19
C ASP A 84 20.91 11.05 7.59
N SER A 85 19.69 11.36 8.03
CA SER A 85 19.42 11.88 9.37
C SER A 85 19.33 10.78 10.44
N GLY A 86 19.56 9.51 10.07
CA GLY A 86 19.51 8.38 11.00
C GLY A 86 18.09 7.92 11.34
N VAL A 87 17.07 8.29 10.54
CA VAL A 87 15.67 7.94 10.82
C VAL A 87 15.18 6.90 9.82
N PRO A 88 14.79 5.68 10.26
CA PRO A 88 14.32 4.65 9.35
C PRO A 88 12.92 4.98 8.83
N PRO A 89 12.76 5.24 7.53
CA PRO A 89 11.45 5.51 6.95
C PRO A 89 10.70 4.21 6.65
N ILE A 90 9.40 4.21 6.90
CA ILE A 90 8.49 3.17 6.44
C ILE A 90 7.75 3.70 5.21
N VAL A 91 7.78 2.97 4.10
CA VAL A 91 7.07 3.33 2.86
C VAL A 91 5.97 2.33 2.56
N ILE A 92 4.92 2.82 1.89
CA ILE A 92 3.87 1.95 1.36
C ILE A 92 4.13 1.68 -0.11
N LEU A 93 4.36 0.42 -0.44
CA LEU A 93 4.55 -0.04 -1.81
C LEU A 93 3.35 -0.92 -2.25
N PRO A 94 3.03 -0.95 -3.55
CA PRO A 94 2.06 -1.89 -4.09
C PRO A 94 2.48 -3.32 -3.72
N GLY A 95 1.61 -4.10 -3.05
CA GLY A 95 1.93 -5.30 -2.25
C GLY A 95 2.75 -6.45 -2.89
N ILE A 96 2.35 -7.71 -2.84
CA ILE A 96 2.93 -8.84 -3.63
C ILE A 96 1.70 -9.50 -4.33
N PRO A 97 1.73 -10.30 -5.41
CA PRO A 97 0.48 -10.82 -6.00
C PRO A 97 -0.43 -11.58 -5.01
N GLU A 98 0.12 -11.95 -3.84
CA GLU A 98 -0.58 -12.53 -2.69
C GLU A 98 -0.92 -11.55 -1.52
N ILE A 99 -0.37 -10.33 -1.50
CA ILE A 99 -0.52 -9.35 -0.40
C ILE A 99 -1.02 -8.02 -0.98
N THR A 100 -2.05 -7.40 -0.37
CA THR A 100 -2.76 -6.23 -0.90
C THR A 100 -1.91 -4.95 -0.93
N GLN A 101 -1.15 -4.66 0.12
CA GLN A 101 -0.20 -3.54 0.24
C GLN A 101 0.96 -3.99 1.15
N HIS A 102 2.18 -3.52 0.87
CA HIS A 102 3.36 -3.88 1.64
C HIS A 102 3.99 -2.61 2.24
N ALA A 103 3.90 -2.49 3.56
CA ALA A 103 4.72 -1.55 4.30
C ALA A 103 6.13 -2.12 4.40
N SER A 104 7.14 -1.34 4.01
CA SER A 104 8.54 -1.75 4.04
C SER A 104 9.39 -0.70 4.75
N VAL A 105 10.34 -1.13 5.57
CA VAL A 105 11.33 -0.24 6.18
C VAL A 105 12.47 -0.07 5.19
N ILE A 106 12.82 1.17 4.87
CA ILE A 106 13.96 1.49 4.01
C ILE A 106 15.20 1.58 4.92
N THR A 107 16.21 0.77 4.62
CA THR A 107 17.45 0.72 5.41
C THR A 107 18.51 1.65 4.84
N GLY A 108 18.46 1.97 3.55
CA GLY A 108 19.48 2.80 2.94
C GLY A 108 19.30 3.03 1.45
N TYR A 109 20.34 3.58 0.83
CA TYR A 109 20.44 3.69 -0.62
C TYR A 109 21.89 3.68 -1.09
N ASN A 110 22.10 3.39 -2.38
CA ASN A 110 23.41 3.46 -3.02
C ASN A 110 23.31 4.30 -4.30
N ASP A 111 23.97 5.45 -4.30
CA ASP A 111 23.93 6.39 -5.43
C ASP A 111 24.71 5.92 -6.65
N ASN A 112 25.73 5.08 -6.47
CA ASN A 112 26.54 4.52 -7.55
C ASN A 112 25.75 3.44 -8.30
N ASP A 113 25.13 2.54 -7.55
CA ASP A 113 24.37 1.42 -8.09
C ASP A 113 22.92 1.80 -8.44
N LYS A 114 22.48 3.00 -8.04
CA LYS A 114 21.10 3.49 -8.19
C LYS A 114 20.10 2.51 -7.60
N THR A 115 20.27 2.18 -6.33
CA THR A 115 19.41 1.25 -5.60
C THR A 115 18.92 1.81 -4.28
N ILE A 116 17.69 1.48 -3.93
CA ILE A 116 17.11 1.66 -2.59
C ILE A 116 17.16 0.33 -1.86
N LEU A 117 17.62 0.37 -0.62
CA LEU A 117 17.80 -0.79 0.25
C LEU A 117 16.62 -0.87 1.22
N HIS A 118 16.05 -2.07 1.36
CA HIS A 118 14.92 -2.28 2.24
C HIS A 118 15.12 -3.51 3.12
N TYR A 119 14.46 -3.48 4.27
CA TYR A 119 14.53 -4.52 5.27
C TYR A 119 13.92 -5.84 4.76
N ILE A 120 14.65 -6.96 4.93
CA ILE A 120 14.15 -8.32 4.74
C ILE A 120 14.26 -9.09 6.05
N GLN A 121 13.12 -9.59 6.54
CA GLN A 121 13.01 -10.31 7.81
C GLN A 121 13.74 -11.67 7.81
N LYS A 122 13.53 -12.47 6.75
CA LYS A 122 14.07 -13.81 6.62
C LYS A 122 14.92 -13.92 5.37
N GLY A 123 16.20 -14.02 5.61
CA GLY A 123 17.20 -14.25 4.60
C GLY A 123 17.40 -15.70 4.22
N ASN A 124 18.36 -15.95 3.32
CA ASN A 124 18.90 -17.28 3.03
C ASN A 124 19.90 -17.81 4.10
N LEU A 125 20.27 -16.99 5.10
CA LEU A 125 21.25 -17.31 6.13
C LEU A 125 20.65 -17.00 7.52
N ASP A 126 20.67 -17.96 8.43
CA ASP A 126 20.16 -17.81 9.79
C ASP A 126 21.04 -16.84 10.60
N GLY A 127 20.43 -15.80 11.17
CA GLY A 127 21.08 -14.90 12.14
C GLY A 127 21.72 -13.63 11.59
N GLU A 128 21.60 -13.33 10.29
CA GLU A 128 22.07 -12.07 9.67
C GLU A 128 20.90 -11.25 9.10
N GLN A 129 20.94 -9.92 9.29
CA GLN A 129 20.04 -8.98 8.58
C GLN A 129 20.30 -9.14 7.08
N GLN A 130 19.26 -9.45 6.31
CA GLN A 130 19.35 -9.40 4.85
C GLN A 130 18.67 -8.15 4.35
N GLU A 131 19.30 -7.54 3.36
CA GLU A 131 18.80 -6.34 2.70
C GLU A 131 18.38 -6.70 1.30
N GLY A 132 17.19 -6.23 0.92
CA GLY A 132 16.76 -6.26 -0.46
C GLY A 132 17.20 -4.99 -1.16
N ALA A 133 17.64 -5.10 -2.41
CA ALA A 133 17.95 -3.96 -3.25
C ALA A 133 16.90 -3.83 -4.35
N ILE A 134 16.27 -2.66 -4.45
CA ILE A 134 15.33 -2.30 -5.51
C ILE A 134 16.00 -1.22 -6.37
N PRO A 135 16.05 -1.35 -7.71
CA PRO A 135 16.50 -0.26 -8.58
C PRO A 135 15.71 1.02 -8.28
N GLU A 136 16.40 2.14 -8.12
CA GLU A 136 15.84 3.41 -7.67
C GLU A 136 14.68 3.89 -8.54
N GLU A 137 14.80 3.77 -9.86
CA GLU A 137 13.71 4.12 -10.79
C GLU A 137 12.48 3.23 -10.62
N LEU A 138 12.69 1.93 -10.36
CA LEU A 138 11.60 1.00 -10.12
C LEU A 138 10.92 1.30 -8.77
N PHE A 139 11.72 1.57 -7.74
CA PHE A 139 11.24 1.96 -6.43
C PHE A 139 10.39 3.24 -6.50
N ASP A 140 10.90 4.32 -7.10
CA ASP A 140 10.14 5.58 -7.19
C ASP A 140 8.88 5.41 -8.04
N LYS A 141 8.95 4.61 -9.12
CA LYS A 141 7.77 4.26 -9.90
C LYS A 141 6.72 3.60 -9.02
N GLU A 142 7.04 2.49 -8.37
CA GLU A 142 6.08 1.73 -7.55
C GLU A 142 5.57 2.55 -6.35
N TRP A 143 6.45 3.31 -5.69
CA TRP A 143 6.07 4.20 -4.59
C TRP A 143 5.14 5.33 -5.05
N SER A 144 5.33 5.87 -6.27
CA SER A 144 4.47 6.88 -6.84
C SER A 144 3.04 6.40 -7.11
N GLU A 145 2.87 5.11 -7.39
CA GLU A 145 1.54 4.50 -7.60
C GLU A 145 0.69 4.56 -6.31
N GLU A 146 1.35 4.49 -5.14
CA GLU A 146 0.76 4.66 -3.79
C GLU A 146 0.90 6.12 -3.28
N GLY A 147 1.13 7.09 -4.17
CA GLY A 147 1.21 8.51 -3.83
C GLY A 147 2.46 8.93 -3.06
N ARG A 148 3.51 8.09 -3.03
CA ARG A 148 4.73 8.30 -2.23
C ARG A 148 4.45 8.47 -0.74
N LEU A 149 3.54 7.64 -0.21
CA LEU A 149 3.18 7.66 1.20
C LEU A 149 4.34 7.15 2.07
N LEU A 150 4.69 7.96 3.06
CA LEU A 150 5.80 7.79 3.99
C LEU A 150 5.28 7.85 5.43
N ILE A 151 5.75 6.94 6.27
CA ILE A 151 5.50 6.93 7.71
C ILE A 151 6.85 7.02 8.42
N LEU A 152 6.99 7.99 9.32
CA LEU A 152 8.13 8.13 10.22
C LEU A 152 7.66 7.86 11.64
N LEU A 153 8.39 7.00 12.34
CA LEU A 153 8.22 6.76 13.76
C LEU A 153 9.56 7.04 14.46
N GLY A 154 9.50 7.75 15.58
CA GLY A 154 10.69 8.09 16.35
C GLY A 154 10.41 9.05 17.51
N PRO A 155 11.42 9.30 18.37
CA PRO A 155 11.31 10.29 19.44
C PRO A 155 10.87 11.66 18.90
N SER A 156 9.99 12.34 19.64
CA SER A 156 9.43 13.63 19.20
C SER A 156 10.50 14.66 18.89
N GLU A 157 11.58 14.69 19.68
CA GLU A 157 12.71 15.63 19.51
C GLU A 157 13.36 15.46 18.14
N ILE A 158 13.59 14.21 17.73
CA ILE A 158 14.21 13.88 16.42
C ILE A 158 13.25 14.21 15.29
N LEU A 159 11.98 13.78 15.40
CA LEU A 159 11.01 14.02 14.32
C LEU A 159 10.68 15.51 14.15
N ASN A 160 10.75 16.32 15.20
CA ASN A 160 10.51 17.76 15.12
C ASN A 160 11.56 18.49 14.27
N ASP A 161 12.78 17.97 14.19
CA ASP A 161 13.87 18.53 13.38
C ASP A 161 13.73 18.17 11.90
N ILE A 162 13.00 17.10 11.58
CA ILE A 162 12.70 16.71 10.19
C ILE A 162 11.60 17.61 9.62
N LYS A 163 11.98 18.56 8.76
CA LYS A 163 11.05 19.43 8.03
C LYS A 163 10.69 18.81 6.67
N LEU A 164 9.39 18.55 6.47
CA LEU A 164 8.86 17.94 5.25
C LEU A 164 7.90 18.90 4.56
N GLN A 165 7.86 18.90 3.23
CA GLN A 165 7.06 19.84 2.46
C GLN A 165 5.55 19.72 2.75
N ASN A 166 5.07 18.51 3.02
CA ASN A 166 3.64 18.20 3.18
C ASN A 166 3.24 17.89 4.63
N GLU A 167 3.96 18.44 5.63
CA GLU A 167 3.69 18.16 7.04
C GLU A 167 2.31 18.66 7.52
N SER A 168 1.77 19.70 6.89
CA SER A 168 0.43 20.22 7.17
C SER A 168 -0.69 19.25 6.80
N THR A 169 -0.42 18.27 5.92
CA THR A 169 -1.41 17.30 5.46
C THR A 169 -1.38 15.98 6.24
N GLN A 170 -0.48 15.86 7.24
CA GLN A 170 -0.29 14.61 7.97
C GLN A 170 -1.56 14.08 8.64
N LYS A 171 -2.41 14.99 9.14
CA LYS A 171 -3.69 14.63 9.76
C LYS A 171 -4.66 14.04 8.75
N SER A 172 -4.65 14.52 7.50
CA SER A 172 -5.45 13.95 6.41
C SER A 172 -4.99 12.53 6.09
N ASN A 173 -3.68 12.29 6.02
CA ASN A 173 -3.14 10.95 5.76
C ASN A 173 -3.47 9.98 6.91
N ARG A 174 -3.37 10.43 8.16
CA ARG A 174 -3.72 9.60 9.33
C ARG A 174 -5.17 9.12 9.29
N LEU A 175 -6.10 10.01 8.94
CA LEU A 175 -7.52 9.67 8.81
C LEU A 175 -7.77 8.56 7.76
N CYS A 176 -6.91 8.42 6.75
CA CYS A 176 -7.00 7.31 5.79
C CYS A 176 -6.77 5.97 6.49
N PHE A 177 -5.72 5.84 7.30
CA PHE A 177 -5.44 4.61 8.06
C PHE A 177 -6.49 4.34 9.15
N GLU A 178 -7.00 5.39 9.79
CA GLU A 178 -8.12 5.26 10.74
C GLU A 178 -9.40 4.77 10.05
N SER A 179 -9.68 5.25 8.84
CA SER A 179 -10.80 4.79 8.01
C SER A 179 -10.66 3.32 7.62
N GLU A 180 -9.46 2.88 7.23
CA GLU A 180 -9.19 1.48 6.92
C GLU A 180 -9.49 0.57 8.12
N ARG A 181 -9.03 0.95 9.32
CA ARG A 181 -9.37 0.25 10.57
C ARG A 181 -10.88 0.16 10.76
N LEU A 182 -11.59 1.27 10.66
CA LEU A 182 -13.06 1.32 10.81
C LEU A 182 -13.76 0.42 9.79
N ASN A 183 -13.26 0.40 8.55
CA ASN A 183 -13.80 -0.46 7.50
C ASN A 183 -13.57 -1.96 7.79
N ILE A 184 -12.42 -2.34 8.37
CA ILE A 184 -12.16 -3.71 8.85
C ILE A 184 -13.12 -4.09 9.97
N GLN A 185 -13.44 -3.15 10.87
CA GLN A 185 -14.44 -3.31 11.93
C GLN A 185 -15.89 -3.31 11.41
N LYS A 186 -16.10 -3.16 10.10
CA LYS A 186 -17.41 -3.06 9.43
C LYS A 186 -18.21 -1.81 9.78
N ASN A 187 -17.54 -0.77 10.28
CA ASN A 187 -18.13 0.54 10.55
C ASN A 187 -18.03 1.43 9.29
N SER A 188 -18.64 1.01 8.19
CA SER A 188 -18.47 1.68 6.88
C SER A 188 -18.97 3.13 6.86
N ALA A 189 -19.94 3.51 7.71
CA ALA A 189 -20.40 4.90 7.80
C ALA A 189 -19.33 5.83 8.43
N GLU A 190 -18.78 5.41 9.57
CA GLU A 190 -17.72 6.15 10.27
C GLU A 190 -16.43 6.20 9.44
N ALA A 191 -16.09 5.10 8.75
CA ALA A 191 -14.97 5.05 7.82
C ALA A 191 -15.11 6.09 6.70
N LEU A 192 -16.31 6.23 6.12
CA LEU A 192 -16.59 7.21 5.08
C LEU A 192 -16.51 8.64 5.61
N GLU A 193 -17.07 8.89 6.80
CA GLU A 193 -16.98 10.20 7.46
C GLU A 193 -15.53 10.60 7.74
N SER A 194 -14.70 9.65 8.21
CA SER A 194 -13.27 9.87 8.43
C SER A 194 -12.56 10.30 7.14
N LEU A 195 -12.85 9.66 6.00
CA LEU A 195 -12.26 10.04 4.72
C LEU A 195 -12.78 11.38 4.18
N MET A 196 -14.06 11.70 4.39
CA MET A 196 -14.60 13.01 4.04
C MET A 196 -13.91 14.11 4.86
N ASN A 197 -13.63 13.86 6.14
CA ASN A 197 -12.82 14.76 6.97
C ASN A 197 -11.37 14.84 6.47
N ALA A 198 -10.78 13.75 6.00
CA ALA A 198 -9.45 13.75 5.38
C ALA A 198 -9.40 14.66 4.15
N ILE A 199 -10.37 14.55 3.24
CA ILE A 199 -10.48 15.39 2.04
C ILE A 199 -10.73 16.86 2.41
N LYS A 200 -11.50 17.13 3.47
CA LYS A 200 -11.73 18.50 3.96
C LYS A 200 -10.44 19.14 4.46
N LEU A 201 -9.57 18.37 5.12
CA LEU A 201 -8.26 18.84 5.60
C LEU A 201 -7.26 19.02 4.46
N ASP A 202 -7.28 18.13 3.47
CA ASP A 202 -6.44 18.21 2.28
C ASP A 202 -7.20 17.71 1.04
N GLN A 203 -7.65 18.66 0.22
CA GLN A 203 -8.39 18.36 -1.01
C GLN A 203 -7.52 17.69 -2.08
N ASN A 204 -6.20 17.71 -1.92
CA ASN A 204 -5.23 17.09 -2.82
C ASN A 204 -4.73 15.74 -2.29
N ASN A 205 -5.32 15.20 -1.22
CA ASN A 205 -4.96 13.87 -0.74
C ASN A 205 -5.48 12.78 -1.68
N SER A 206 -4.62 12.33 -2.59
CA SER A 206 -4.97 11.32 -3.60
C SER A 206 -5.41 9.98 -2.98
N THR A 207 -4.85 9.61 -1.82
CA THR A 207 -5.22 8.40 -1.08
C THR A 207 -6.64 8.53 -0.52
N ALA A 208 -6.95 9.65 0.16
CA ALA A 208 -8.28 9.89 0.71
C ALA A 208 -9.36 9.92 -0.39
N LEU A 209 -9.07 10.57 -1.52
CA LEU A 209 -9.95 10.61 -2.69
C LEU A 209 -10.21 9.20 -3.27
N ASN A 210 -9.16 8.39 -3.45
CA ASN A 210 -9.30 7.02 -3.94
C ASN A 210 -10.11 6.13 -2.99
N LEU A 211 -9.82 6.18 -1.69
CA LEU A 211 -10.52 5.37 -0.68
C LEU A 211 -12.00 5.77 -0.59
N THR A 212 -12.31 7.07 -0.61
CA THR A 212 -13.69 7.57 -0.60
C THR A 212 -14.44 7.11 -1.85
N ALA A 213 -13.83 7.26 -3.02
CA ALA A 213 -14.39 6.78 -4.28
C ALA A 213 -14.64 5.27 -4.28
N THR A 214 -13.74 4.49 -3.67
CA THR A 214 -13.89 3.03 -3.51
C THR A 214 -15.11 2.69 -2.65
N MET A 215 -15.30 3.38 -1.53
CA MET A 215 -16.47 3.17 -0.66
C MET A 215 -17.78 3.57 -1.34
N LEU A 216 -17.80 4.70 -2.05
CA LEU A 216 -18.99 5.14 -2.80
C LEU A 216 -19.31 4.19 -3.96
N ASN A 217 -18.31 3.68 -4.66
CA ASN A 217 -18.50 2.67 -5.70
C ASN A 217 -19.07 1.37 -5.10
N ALA A 218 -18.60 0.93 -3.93
CA ALA A 218 -19.17 -0.22 -3.24
C ALA A 218 -20.68 -0.03 -2.92
N GLN A 219 -21.10 1.22 -2.67
CA GLN A 219 -22.49 1.61 -2.46
C GLN A 219 -23.27 1.90 -3.77
N ASN A 220 -22.66 1.66 -4.94
CA ASN A 220 -23.21 1.97 -6.26
C ASN A 220 -23.52 3.46 -6.49
N SER A 221 -22.86 4.38 -5.75
CA SER A 221 -22.97 5.81 -6.01
C SER A 221 -22.11 6.22 -7.20
N SER A 222 -22.68 6.98 -8.14
CA SER A 222 -21.98 7.56 -9.28
C SER A 222 -20.98 8.65 -8.89
N ASP A 223 -21.12 9.23 -7.70
CA ASP A 223 -20.23 10.28 -7.19
C ASP A 223 -18.77 9.79 -7.06
N CYS A 224 -18.56 8.47 -7.02
CA CYS A 224 -17.23 7.89 -7.04
C CYS A 224 -16.41 8.29 -8.27
N LEU A 225 -17.03 8.49 -9.44
CA LEU A 225 -16.31 8.84 -10.67
C LEU A 225 -15.65 10.21 -10.56
N GLU A 226 -16.33 11.21 -10.00
CA GLU A 226 -15.75 12.55 -9.80
C GLU A 226 -14.53 12.49 -8.87
N LEU A 227 -14.62 11.69 -7.80
CA LEU A 227 -13.51 11.50 -6.86
C LEU A 227 -12.34 10.74 -7.46
N TYR A 228 -12.60 9.69 -8.26
CA TYR A 228 -11.54 9.01 -9.00
C TYR A 228 -10.87 9.95 -10.02
N GLU A 229 -11.63 10.78 -10.73
CA GLU A 229 -11.09 11.76 -11.66
C GLU A 229 -10.23 12.80 -10.94
N LYS A 230 -10.65 13.29 -9.77
CA LYS A 230 -9.84 14.18 -8.93
C LYS A 230 -8.55 13.49 -8.48
N CYS A 231 -8.65 12.24 -7.98
CA CYS A 231 -7.49 11.44 -7.59
C CYS A 231 -6.50 11.31 -8.75
N LEU A 232 -6.97 10.97 -9.96
CA LEU A 232 -6.12 10.78 -11.15
C LEU A 232 -5.50 12.08 -11.70
N LYS A 233 -6.10 13.25 -11.41
CA LYS A 233 -5.47 14.55 -11.71
C LYS A 233 -4.25 14.81 -10.81
N ILE A 234 -4.27 14.30 -9.58
CA ILE A 234 -3.20 14.47 -8.59
C ILE A 234 -2.16 13.36 -8.74
N ASN A 235 -2.61 12.10 -8.80
CA ASN A 235 -1.80 10.91 -9.00
C ASN A 235 -2.24 10.18 -10.28
N PRO A 236 -1.68 10.52 -11.45
CA PRO A 236 -2.03 9.87 -12.73
C PRO A 236 -1.60 8.41 -12.79
N ASN A 237 -0.72 7.96 -11.88
CA ASN A 237 -0.23 6.59 -11.79
C ASN A 237 -1.02 5.73 -10.79
N SER A 238 -2.17 6.20 -10.28
CA SER A 238 -2.99 5.40 -9.38
C SER A 238 -3.72 4.28 -10.13
N TYR A 239 -3.11 3.09 -10.20
CA TYR A 239 -3.73 1.91 -10.80
C TYR A 239 -5.02 1.50 -10.06
N LEU A 240 -5.09 1.74 -8.74
CA LEU A 240 -6.27 1.50 -7.91
C LEU A 240 -7.46 2.37 -8.35
N SER A 241 -7.24 3.63 -8.70
CA SER A 241 -8.31 4.51 -9.21
C SER A 241 -8.85 4.02 -10.55
N TYR A 242 -7.97 3.61 -11.47
CA TYR A 242 -8.40 3.01 -12.74
C TYR A 242 -9.12 1.68 -12.55
N ASN A 243 -8.67 0.84 -11.61
CA ASN A 243 -9.39 -0.39 -11.23
C ASN A 243 -10.79 -0.06 -10.69
N GLY A 244 -10.89 0.93 -9.80
CA GLY A 244 -12.16 1.43 -9.26
C GLY A 244 -13.12 1.88 -10.35
N ILE A 245 -12.66 2.72 -11.30
CA ILE A 245 -13.46 3.13 -12.46
C ILE A 245 -13.90 1.92 -13.30
N GLY A 246 -12.99 0.97 -13.54
CA GLY A 246 -13.29 -0.27 -14.25
C GLY A 246 -14.39 -1.09 -13.57
N ASN A 247 -14.33 -1.22 -12.24
CA ASN A 247 -15.34 -1.90 -11.43
C ASN A 247 -16.69 -1.19 -11.47
N PHE A 248 -16.70 0.15 -11.45
CA PHE A 248 -17.93 0.93 -11.57
C PHE A 248 -18.64 0.64 -12.89
N TYR A 249 -17.93 0.80 -14.02
CA TYR A 249 -18.51 0.54 -15.33
C TYR A 249 -18.86 -0.92 -15.57
N LEU A 250 -18.11 -1.85 -14.95
CA LEU A 250 -18.45 -3.27 -15.00
C LEU A 250 -19.83 -3.54 -14.37
N LYS A 251 -20.11 -2.95 -13.20
CA LYS A 251 -21.42 -3.09 -12.52
C LYS A 251 -22.57 -2.49 -13.32
N SER A 252 -22.30 -1.42 -14.07
CA SER A 252 -23.26 -0.77 -14.96
C SER A 252 -23.35 -1.41 -16.36
N ASN A 253 -22.67 -2.52 -16.60
CA ASN A 253 -22.57 -3.20 -17.91
C ASN A 253 -22.04 -2.32 -19.06
N GLU A 254 -21.30 -1.25 -18.74
CA GLU A 254 -20.63 -0.40 -19.74
C GLU A 254 -19.24 -1.00 -20.07
N PHE A 255 -19.24 -2.14 -20.75
CA PHE A 255 -18.06 -3.01 -20.87
C PHE A 255 -16.88 -2.34 -21.57
N GLU A 256 -17.09 -1.53 -22.61
CA GLU A 256 -16.01 -0.82 -23.32
C GLU A 256 -15.31 0.21 -22.41
N LYS A 257 -16.07 0.94 -21.59
CA LYS A 257 -15.50 1.89 -20.62
C LYS A 257 -14.74 1.17 -19.52
N SER A 258 -15.30 0.06 -19.04
CA SER A 258 -14.67 -0.81 -18.05
C SER A 258 -13.33 -1.37 -18.57
N GLU A 259 -13.30 -1.85 -19.81
CA GLU A 259 -12.09 -2.37 -20.45
C GLU A 259 -11.00 -1.30 -20.59
N SER A 260 -11.37 -0.08 -21.00
CA SER A 260 -10.44 1.05 -21.11
C SER A 260 -9.79 1.36 -19.78
N ALA A 261 -10.57 1.41 -18.70
CA ALA A 261 -10.08 1.67 -17.35
C ALA A 261 -9.18 0.54 -16.83
N TYR A 262 -9.59 -0.72 -16.96
CA TYR A 262 -8.76 -1.86 -16.58
C TYR A 262 -7.47 -1.96 -17.37
N THR A 263 -7.49 -1.62 -18.66
CA THR A 263 -6.28 -1.60 -19.49
C THR A 263 -5.29 -0.55 -19.02
N LYS A 264 -5.75 0.64 -18.62
CA LYS A 264 -4.89 1.66 -18.00
C LYS A 264 -4.29 1.17 -16.68
N ALA A 265 -5.09 0.56 -15.81
CA ALA A 265 -4.59 0.00 -14.54
C ALA A 265 -3.50 -1.07 -14.78
N ILE A 266 -3.75 -1.98 -15.73
CA ILE A 266 -2.80 -3.04 -16.14
C ILE A 266 -1.50 -2.45 -16.69
N ASN A 267 -1.56 -1.39 -17.51
CA ASN A 267 -0.36 -0.79 -18.09
C ASN A 267 0.52 -0.09 -17.05
N ILE A 268 -0.09 0.50 -16.01
CA ILE A 268 0.65 1.13 -14.91
C ILE A 268 1.38 0.04 -14.11
N ASN A 269 0.62 -0.92 -13.59
CA ASN A 269 1.17 -2.01 -12.78
C ASN A 269 0.68 -3.39 -13.24
N PRO A 270 1.39 -4.01 -14.20
CA PRO A 270 1.03 -5.34 -14.69
C PRO A 270 1.09 -6.40 -13.60
N LYS A 271 2.07 -6.30 -12.69
CA LYS A 271 2.32 -7.32 -11.64
C LYS A 271 1.20 -7.36 -10.60
N ARG A 272 0.59 -6.22 -10.27
CA ARG A 272 -0.50 -6.09 -9.28
C ARG A 272 -1.88 -6.26 -9.86
N SER A 273 -1.98 -6.28 -11.19
CA SER A 273 -3.26 -6.33 -11.90
C SER A 273 -3.84 -7.73 -12.07
N ALA A 274 -3.37 -8.75 -11.33
CA ALA A 274 -3.86 -10.13 -11.43
C ALA A 274 -5.41 -10.20 -11.37
N LYS A 275 -6.03 -9.63 -10.32
CA LYS A 275 -7.50 -9.59 -10.20
C LYS A 275 -8.16 -8.78 -11.33
N ILE A 276 -7.47 -7.76 -11.83
CA ILE A 276 -7.95 -6.91 -12.93
C ILE A 276 -7.99 -7.68 -14.25
N TYR A 277 -7.01 -8.55 -14.51
CA TYR A 277 -7.04 -9.46 -15.67
C TYR A 277 -8.28 -10.35 -15.63
N LYS A 278 -8.66 -10.90 -14.48
CA LYS A 278 -9.91 -11.68 -14.37
C LYS A 278 -11.15 -10.85 -14.69
N ASN A 279 -11.25 -9.64 -14.16
CA ASN A 279 -12.39 -8.76 -14.42
C ASN A 279 -12.47 -8.37 -15.90
N ARG A 280 -11.32 -8.10 -16.54
CA ARG A 280 -11.24 -7.80 -17.97
C ARG A 280 -11.53 -9.03 -18.84
N ALA A 281 -11.15 -10.23 -18.41
CA ALA A 281 -11.53 -11.47 -19.08
C ALA A 281 -13.06 -11.65 -19.09
N TYR A 282 -13.69 -11.46 -17.93
CA TYR A 282 -15.15 -11.58 -17.79
C TYR A 282 -15.92 -10.63 -18.72
N LEU A 283 -15.55 -9.34 -18.78
CA LEU A 283 -16.22 -8.42 -19.71
C LEU A 283 -15.92 -8.74 -21.17
N ARG A 284 -14.72 -9.23 -21.51
CA ARG A 284 -14.35 -9.58 -22.88
C ARG A 284 -15.15 -10.78 -23.37
N GLU A 285 -15.41 -11.75 -22.51
CA GLU A 285 -16.36 -12.85 -22.77
C GLU A 285 -17.77 -12.30 -23.05
N LYS A 286 -18.27 -11.34 -22.24
CA LYS A 286 -19.59 -10.70 -22.48
C LYS A 286 -19.67 -9.96 -23.81
N LEU A 287 -18.53 -9.50 -24.32
CA LEU A 287 -18.39 -8.84 -25.61
C LEU A 287 -18.11 -9.81 -26.78
N GLY A 288 -18.09 -11.13 -26.52
CA GLY A 288 -17.79 -12.16 -27.52
C GLY A 288 -16.31 -12.26 -27.94
N ARG A 289 -15.41 -11.60 -27.20
CA ARG A 289 -13.97 -11.53 -27.47
C ARG A 289 -13.22 -12.64 -26.72
N ASN A 290 -13.59 -13.90 -26.98
CA ASN A 290 -13.12 -15.06 -26.21
C ASN A 290 -11.60 -15.25 -26.26
N SER A 291 -10.96 -14.96 -27.40
CA SER A 291 -9.49 -15.06 -27.51
C SER A 291 -8.79 -14.11 -26.55
N GLU A 292 -9.25 -12.86 -26.47
CA GLU A 292 -8.67 -11.85 -25.58
C GLU A 292 -8.95 -12.17 -24.10
N ALA A 293 -10.15 -12.68 -23.80
CA ALA A 293 -10.49 -13.17 -22.46
C ALA A 293 -9.56 -14.30 -22.01
N LYS A 294 -9.29 -15.26 -22.90
CA LYS A 294 -8.38 -16.39 -22.64
C LYS A 294 -6.96 -15.92 -22.33
N ASP A 295 -6.47 -14.90 -23.04
CA ASP A 295 -5.13 -14.35 -22.81
C ASP A 295 -5.02 -13.58 -21.48
N ASP A 296 -6.10 -12.91 -21.06
CA ASP A 296 -6.18 -12.30 -19.74
C ASP A 296 -6.17 -13.35 -18.62
N LEU A 297 -6.92 -14.45 -18.75
CA LEU A 297 -6.91 -15.54 -17.77
C LEU A 297 -5.55 -16.23 -17.68
N LYS A 298 -4.84 -16.41 -18.81
CA LYS A 298 -3.45 -16.90 -18.79
C LYS A 298 -2.52 -15.92 -18.07
N SER A 299 -2.69 -14.61 -18.29
CA SER A 299 -1.91 -13.58 -17.62
C SER A 299 -2.15 -13.57 -16.11
N TYR A 300 -3.40 -13.76 -15.68
CA TYR A 300 -3.75 -13.97 -14.28
C TYR A 300 -2.99 -15.16 -13.66
N LEU A 301 -3.04 -16.33 -14.30
CA LEU A 301 -2.37 -17.54 -13.79
C LEU A 301 -0.84 -17.43 -13.81
N LYS A 302 -0.27 -16.63 -14.73
CA LYS A 302 1.17 -16.33 -14.75
C LYS A 302 1.58 -15.50 -13.55
N LEU A 303 0.76 -14.52 -13.17
CA LEU A 303 1.04 -13.61 -12.06
C LEU A 303 0.70 -14.19 -10.69
N PHE A 304 -0.30 -15.08 -10.63
CA PHE A 304 -0.74 -15.74 -9.40
C PHE A 304 -0.80 -17.26 -9.59
N PRO A 305 0.36 -17.93 -9.69
CA PRO A 305 0.43 -19.35 -10.05
C PRO A 305 -0.19 -20.27 -8.99
N LYS A 306 -0.25 -19.82 -7.73
CA LYS A 306 -0.86 -20.52 -6.58
C LYS A 306 -2.25 -20.00 -6.23
N ALA A 307 -2.95 -19.36 -7.18
CA ALA A 307 -4.29 -18.86 -6.97
C ALA A 307 -5.25 -19.95 -6.43
N PRO A 308 -6.03 -19.69 -5.36
CA PRO A 308 -6.96 -20.68 -4.80
C PRO A 308 -8.01 -21.19 -5.81
N ASP A 309 -8.38 -20.34 -6.77
CA ASP A 309 -9.34 -20.60 -7.83
C ASP A 309 -8.69 -21.03 -9.15
N ARG A 310 -7.40 -21.38 -9.15
CA ARG A 310 -6.65 -21.79 -10.35
C ARG A 310 -7.40 -22.82 -11.20
N GLY A 311 -7.94 -23.86 -10.59
CA GLY A 311 -8.65 -24.92 -11.32
C GLY A 311 -9.90 -24.42 -12.06
N VAL A 312 -10.61 -23.45 -11.48
CA VAL A 312 -11.75 -22.79 -12.12
C VAL A 312 -11.29 -21.97 -13.32
N ILE A 313 -10.19 -21.23 -13.18
CA ILE A 313 -9.63 -20.43 -14.28
C ILE A 313 -9.11 -21.30 -15.42
N GLU A 314 -8.43 -22.41 -15.10
CA GLU A 314 -7.98 -23.37 -16.12
C GLU A 314 -9.15 -24.01 -16.88
N GLN A 315 -10.28 -24.26 -16.20
CA GLN A 315 -11.51 -24.73 -16.84
C GLN A 315 -12.09 -23.66 -17.76
N ALA A 316 -12.22 -22.42 -17.30
CA ALA A 316 -12.72 -21.31 -18.12
C ALA A 316 -11.86 -21.10 -19.38
N ILE A 317 -10.52 -21.22 -19.28
CA ILE A 317 -9.60 -21.17 -20.43
C ILE A 317 -9.88 -22.28 -21.45
N ARG A 318 -10.34 -23.47 -21.02
CA ARG A 318 -10.69 -24.58 -21.92
C ARG A 318 -12.03 -24.37 -22.62
N GLU A 319 -12.97 -23.69 -21.96
CA GLU A 319 -14.32 -23.44 -22.46
C GLU A 319 -14.39 -22.24 -23.41
N LEU A 320 -13.49 -21.27 -23.26
CA LEU A 320 -13.28 -20.12 -24.18
C LEU A 320 -12.49 -20.49 -25.44
#